data_AF-A0A6J4X4R9-F1
#
_entry.id   AF-A0A6J4X4R9-F1
#
_cell.length_a   1.000
_cell.length_b   1.000
_cell.length_c   1.000
_cell.angle_alpha   90.00
_cell.angle_beta   90.00
_cell.angle_gamma   90.00
#
_symmetry.space_group_name_H-M   'P 1'
#
loop_
_entity.id
_entity.type
_entity.pdbx_description
1 polymer ?
#
loop_
_entity_poly.entity_id
_entity_poly.type
_entity_poly.pdbx_seq_one_letter_code
_entity_poly.pdbx_strand_id
1 'polypeptide(L)'
;MVSKEYLAVILGMGLVTFLPRWLPLVYLTKRNLPSWLVEWLDLIPAAILSALLLPELVTSGAPRTLDLLRPELMAAVPTFLFAIFTKSLGGTVIIGMLLFWLTGKVI
;
A
#
# COMPACT_ATOMS: atom_id res chain seq x y z
N MET A 1 -18.38 0.88 28.50
CA MET A 1 -17.62 -0.13 29.27
C MET A 1 -16.92 -1.02 28.27
N VAL A 2 -15.59 -1.03 28.26
CA VAL A 2 -14.81 -1.89 27.35
C VAL A 2 -15.03 -3.34 27.77
N SER A 3 -15.55 -4.17 26.86
CA SER A 3 -15.81 -5.57 27.13
C SER A 3 -14.50 -6.36 27.18
N LYS A 4 -14.45 -7.45 27.96
CA LYS A 4 -13.22 -8.26 28.11
C LYS A 4 -12.79 -8.86 26.77
N GLU A 5 -13.76 -9.13 25.90
CA GLU A 5 -13.57 -9.61 24.54
C GLU A 5 -12.81 -8.59 23.69
N TYR A 6 -13.14 -7.30 23.83
CA TYR A 6 -12.47 -6.23 23.07
C TYR A 6 -11.00 -6.09 23.46
N LEU A 7 -10.69 -6.17 24.75
CA LEU A 7 -9.31 -6.20 25.25
C LEU A 7 -8.54 -7.43 24.78
N ALA A 8 -9.19 -8.61 24.77
CA ALA A 8 -8.59 -9.84 24.27
C ALA A 8 -8.30 -9.77 22.76
N VAL A 9 -9.18 -9.15 21.97
CA VAL A 9 -8.96 -8.94 20.53
C VAL A 9 -7.78 -8.00 20.29
N ILE A 10 -7.69 -6.87 21.01
CA ILE A 10 -6.57 -5.95 20.88
C ILE A 10 -5.24 -6.64 21.20
N LEU A 11 -5.18 -7.37 22.32
CA LEU A 11 -3.97 -8.10 22.71
C LEU A 11 -3.62 -9.21 21.73
N GLY A 12 -4.61 -9.97 21.26
CA GLY A 12 -4.43 -11.02 20.26
C GLY A 12 -3.92 -10.47 18.92
N MET A 13 -4.54 -9.42 18.40
CA MET A 13 -4.10 -8.75 17.17
C MET A 13 -2.70 -8.15 17.32
N GLY A 14 -2.42 -7.54 18.48
CA GLY A 14 -1.11 -6.99 18.79
C GLY A 14 -0.02 -8.05 18.78
N LEU A 15 -0.25 -9.19 19.43
CA LEU A 15 0.69 -10.31 19.46
C LEU A 15 0.92 -10.89 18.06
N VAL A 16 -0.14 -11.19 17.31
CA VAL A 16 -0.05 -11.80 15.97
C VAL A 16 0.56 -10.84 14.94
N THR A 17 0.48 -9.53 15.14
CA THR A 17 1.14 -8.55 14.25
C THR A 17 2.58 -8.28 14.65
N PHE A 18 2.84 -8.16 15.96
CA PHE A 18 4.16 -7.80 16.47
C PHE A 18 5.15 -8.96 16.37
N LEU A 19 4.73 -10.19 16.72
CA LEU A 19 5.62 -11.35 16.72
C LEU A 19 6.23 -11.61 15.34
N PRO A 20 5.46 -11.73 14.23
CA PRO A 20 6.04 -11.99 12.91
C PRO A 20 6.88 -10.83 12.39
N ARG A 21 6.68 -9.60 12.89
CA ARG A 21 7.44 -8.42 12.45
C ARG A 21 8.74 -8.26 13.24
N TRP A 22 8.71 -8.52 14.55
CA TRP A 22 9.86 -8.38 15.45
C TRP A 22 10.82 -9.57 15.37
N LEU A 23 10.30 -10.78 15.18
CA LEU A 23 11.10 -12.01 15.18
C LEU A 23 12.12 -12.07 14.03
N PRO A 24 11.77 -11.73 12.77
CA PRO A 24 12.76 -11.61 11.69
C PRO A 24 13.76 -10.49 11.94
N LEU A 25 13.30 -9.32 12.43
CA LEU A 25 14.19 -8.20 12.74
C LEU A 25 15.27 -8.63 13.74
N VAL A 26 14.90 -9.15 14.91
CA VAL A 26 15.89 -9.52 15.94
C VAL A 26 16.79 -10.67 15.51
N TYR A 27 16.25 -11.65 14.78
CA TYR A 27 17.03 -12.80 14.30
C TYR A 27 18.03 -12.41 13.21
N LEU A 28 17.64 -11.52 12.30
CA LEU A 28 18.44 -11.14 11.14
C LEU A 28 19.40 -9.97 11.44
N THR A 29 19.09 -9.06 12.37
CA THR A 29 19.96 -7.92 12.73
C THR A 29 21.33 -8.36 13.29
N LYS A 30 21.42 -9.55 13.89
CA LYS A 30 22.68 -10.05 14.48
C LYS A 30 23.57 -10.83 13.50
N ARG A 31 23.16 -10.99 12.23
CA ARG A 31 23.94 -11.71 11.21
C ARG A 31 24.15 -10.84 9.98
N ASN A 32 25.34 -10.96 9.39
CA ASN A 32 25.58 -10.42 8.05
C ASN A 32 24.72 -11.22 7.06
N LEU A 33 23.58 -10.66 6.68
CA LEU A 33 22.74 -11.21 5.63
C LEU A 33 23.54 -11.23 4.32
N PRO A 34 23.38 -12.27 3.48
CA PRO A 34 24.01 -12.25 2.17
C PRO A 34 23.41 -11.11 1.34
N SER A 35 24.24 -10.42 0.55
CA SER A 35 23.85 -9.22 -0.20
C SER A 35 22.62 -9.43 -1.09
N TRP A 36 22.51 -10.59 -1.75
CA TRP A 36 21.38 -10.94 -2.60
C TRP A 36 20.03 -10.94 -1.85
N LEU A 37 20.03 -11.32 -0.56
CA LEU A 37 18.81 -11.36 0.24
C LEU A 37 18.38 -9.96 0.65
N VAL A 38 19.33 -9.09 1.00
CA VAL A 38 19.03 -7.69 1.33
C VAL A 38 18.43 -6.97 0.13
N GLU A 39 19.06 -7.10 -1.04
CA GLU A 39 18.55 -6.54 -2.29
C GLU A 39 17.15 -7.07 -2.63
N TRP A 40 16.89 -8.36 -2.42
CA TRP A 40 15.56 -8.94 -2.63
C TRP A 40 14.52 -8.41 -1.63
N LEU A 41 14.87 -8.29 -0.34
CA LEU A 41 13.99 -7.77 0.71
C LEU A 41 13.59 -6.30 0.43
N ASP A 42 14.51 -5.49 -0.10
CA ASP A 42 14.26 -4.09 -0.46
C ASP A 42 13.26 -3.94 -1.63
N LEU A 43 13.10 -4.97 -2.47
CA LEU A 43 12.12 -4.98 -3.57
C LEU A 43 10.71 -5.36 -3.13
N ILE A 44 10.55 -6.04 -1.99
CA ILE A 44 9.25 -6.51 -1.51
C ILE A 44 8.23 -5.38 -1.35
N PRO A 45 8.55 -4.24 -0.69
CA PRO A 45 7.56 -3.18 -0.50
C PRO A 45 7.05 -2.61 -1.82
N ALA A 46 7.95 -2.34 -2.77
CA ALA A 46 7.58 -1.82 -4.08
C ALA A 46 6.73 -2.83 -4.86
N ALA A 47 7.13 -4.11 -4.87
CA ALA A 47 6.39 -5.17 -5.56
C ALA A 47 4.97 -5.36 -4.99
N ILE A 48 4.83 -5.40 -3.67
CA ILE A 48 3.52 -5.56 -3.01
C ILE A 48 2.64 -4.35 -3.29
N LEU A 49 3.15 -3.12 -3.10
CA LEU A 49 2.36 -1.91 -3.34
C LEU A 49 1.90 -1.81 -4.79
N SER A 50 2.78 -2.09 -5.76
CA SER A 50 2.41 -2.10 -7.17
C SER A 50 1.42 -3.21 -7.52
N ALA A 51 1.60 -4.42 -6.97
CA ALA A 51 0.71 -5.56 -7.20
C ALA A 51 -0.69 -5.36 -6.59
N LEU A 52 -0.80 -4.57 -5.51
CA LEU A 52 -2.08 -4.18 -4.92
C LEU A 52 -2.72 -3.02 -5.68
N LEU A 53 -1.93 -2.00 -6.04
CA LEU A 53 -2.43 -0.79 -6.69
C LEU A 53 -2.93 -1.04 -8.11
N LEU A 54 -2.18 -1.79 -8.92
CA LEU A 54 -2.52 -2.01 -10.33
C LEU A 54 -3.91 -2.65 -10.55
N PRO A 55 -4.28 -3.77 -9.90
CA PRO A 55 -5.61 -4.35 -10.07
C PRO A 55 -6.71 -3.44 -9.51
N GLU A 56 -6.43 -2.69 -8.44
CA GLU A 56 -7.39 -1.72 -7.87
C GLU A 56 -7.73 -0.62 -8.88
N LEU A 57 -6.76 -0.22 -9.72
CA LEU A 57 -6.95 0.79 -10.75
C LEU A 57 -7.59 0.26 -12.04
N VAL A 58 -7.32 -1.00 -12.41
CA VAL A 58 -7.62 -1.53 -13.76
C VAL A 58 -8.80 -2.51 -13.78
N THR A 59 -9.11 -3.17 -12.65
CA THR A 59 -10.16 -4.19 -12.59
C THR A 59 -11.36 -3.69 -11.79
N SER A 60 -12.57 -4.01 -12.26
CA SER A 60 -13.82 -3.65 -11.59
C SER A 60 -14.69 -4.88 -11.30
N GLY A 61 -15.37 -4.87 -10.15
CA GLY A 61 -16.43 -5.80 -9.79
C GLY A 61 -16.03 -7.28 -9.66
N ALA A 62 -17.06 -8.11 -9.48
CA ALA A 62 -17.00 -9.56 -9.59
C ALA A 62 -18.04 -9.99 -10.64
N PRO A 63 -17.66 -10.58 -11.79
CA PRO A 63 -16.31 -10.97 -12.22
C PRO A 63 -15.39 -9.79 -12.56
N ARG A 64 -14.07 -9.96 -12.41
CA ARG A 64 -13.06 -8.95 -12.72
C ARG A 64 -13.06 -8.62 -14.21
N THR A 65 -13.73 -7.52 -14.57
CA THR A 65 -13.66 -6.97 -15.92
C THR A 65 -12.59 -5.88 -15.98
N LEU A 66 -11.88 -5.81 -17.10
CA LEU A 66 -10.95 -4.72 -17.37
C LEU A 66 -11.76 -3.48 -17.70
N ASP A 67 -11.63 -2.45 -16.87
CA ASP A 67 -12.34 -1.19 -17.04
C ASP A 67 -11.32 -0.05 -16.95
N LEU A 68 -10.95 0.47 -18.11
CA LEU A 68 -9.91 1.49 -18.28
C LEU A 68 -10.47 2.92 -18.23
N LEU A 69 -11.80 3.09 -18.11
CA LEU A 69 -12.46 4.40 -18.09
C LEU A 69 -12.88 4.80 -16.68
N ARG A 70 -12.33 4.14 -15.66
CA ARG A 70 -12.66 4.39 -14.27
C ARG A 70 -12.10 5.73 -13.77
N PRO A 71 -12.87 6.49 -12.97
CA PRO A 71 -12.40 7.71 -12.30
C PRO A 71 -11.06 7.51 -11.57
N GLU A 72 -10.88 6.35 -10.95
CA GLU A 72 -9.68 5.99 -10.20
C GLU A 72 -8.44 5.93 -11.10
N LEU A 73 -8.54 5.31 -12.29
CA LEU A 73 -7.45 5.27 -13.26
C LEU A 73 -7.18 6.67 -13.86
N MET A 74 -8.25 7.42 -14.14
CA MET A 74 -8.16 8.80 -14.66
C MET A 74 -7.48 9.75 -13.68
N ALA A 75 -7.66 9.56 -12.37
CA ALA A 75 -6.95 10.33 -11.34
C ALA A 75 -5.52 9.82 -11.12
N ALA A 76 -5.28 8.51 -11.25
CA ALA A 76 -3.98 7.91 -11.01
C ALA A 76 -2.92 8.33 -12.05
N VAL A 77 -3.28 8.42 -13.33
CA VAL A 77 -2.35 8.82 -14.41
C VAL A 77 -1.72 10.21 -14.18
N PRO A 78 -2.48 11.31 -14.02
CA PRO A 78 -1.92 12.63 -13.74
C PRO A 78 -1.19 12.69 -12.39
N THR A 79 -1.66 11.95 -11.38
CA THR A 79 -0.98 11.86 -10.08
C THR A 79 0.39 11.19 -10.20
N PHE A 80 0.49 10.12 -10.99
CA PHE A 80 1.73 9.42 -11.26
C PHE A 80 2.72 10.29 -12.04
N LEU A 81 2.24 11.02 -13.04
CA LEU A 81 3.05 12.01 -13.76
C LEU A 81 3.62 13.05 -12.79
N PHE A 82 2.78 13.63 -11.93
CA PHE A 82 3.22 14.60 -10.92
C PHE A 82 4.29 14.00 -9.98
N ALA A 83 4.10 12.76 -9.54
CA ALA A 83 5.05 12.06 -8.67
C ALA A 83 6.45 11.97 -9.28
N ILE A 84 6.52 11.64 -10.59
CA ILE A 84 7.79 11.52 -11.32
C ILE A 84 8.49 12.89 -11.41
N PHE A 85 7.75 13.97 -11.69
CA PHE A 85 8.33 15.29 -11.87
C PHE A 85 8.75 15.94 -10.55
N THR A 86 7.92 15.89 -9.52
CA THR A 86 8.17 16.61 -8.27
C THR A 86 9.06 15.84 -7.30
N LYS A 87 9.16 14.50 -7.45
CA LYS A 87 9.88 13.60 -6.53
C LYS A 87 9.52 13.82 -5.05
N SER A 88 8.31 14.37 -4.80
CA SER A 88 7.81 14.74 -3.48
C SER A 88 6.62 13.86 -3.12
N LEU A 89 6.79 13.07 -2.05
CA LEU A 89 5.74 12.15 -1.59
C LEU A 89 4.52 12.92 -1.08
N GLY A 90 4.72 13.98 -0.29
CA GLY A 90 3.63 14.80 0.25
C GLY A 90 2.84 15.54 -0.84
N GLY A 91 3.53 16.13 -1.82
CA GLY A 91 2.87 16.81 -2.94
C GLY A 91 2.03 15.84 -3.77
N THR A 92 2.55 14.64 -4.01
CA THR A 92 1.85 13.57 -4.74
C THR A 92 0.56 13.17 -4.03
N VAL A 93 0.58 13.02 -2.70
CA VAL A 93 -0.60 12.65 -1.93
C VAL A 93 -1.67 13.74 -2.02
N ILE A 94 -1.30 15.00 -1.80
CA ILE A 94 -2.26 16.13 -1.82
C ILE A 94 -2.92 16.25 -3.20
N ILE A 95 -2.12 16.22 -4.28
CA ILE A 95 -2.63 16.35 -5.64
C ILE A 95 -3.46 15.12 -6.03
N GLY A 96 -3.03 13.92 -5.65
CA GLY A 96 -3.80 12.70 -5.88
C GLY A 96 -5.17 12.75 -5.22
N MET A 97 -5.24 13.19 -3.96
CA MET A 97 -6.51 13.37 -3.25
C MET A 97 -7.41 14.41 -3.92
N LEU A 98 -6.84 15.53 -4.38
CA LEU A 98 -7.59 16.56 -5.09
C LEU A 98 -8.12 16.07 -6.44
N LEU A 99 -7.28 15.39 -7.24
CA LEU A 99 -7.66 14.84 -8.55
C LEU A 99 -8.72 13.75 -8.43
N PHE A 100 -8.58 12.87 -7.43
CA PHE A 100 -9.57 11.84 -7.13
C PHE A 100 -10.91 12.45 -6.69
N TRP A 101 -10.87 13.46 -5.83
CA TRP A 101 -12.08 14.16 -5.39
C TRP A 101 -12.78 14.89 -6.55
N LEU A 102 -12.01 15.50 -7.47
CA LEU A 102 -12.54 16.16 -8.66
C LEU A 102 -13.18 15.16 -9.63
N THR A 103 -12.51 14.04 -9.91
CA THR A 103 -13.05 13.00 -10.80
C THR A 103 -14.32 12.37 -10.24
N GLY A 104 -14.40 12.14 -8.93
CA GLY A 104 -15.62 11.66 -8.27
C GLY A 104 -16.76 12.70 -8.18
N LYS A 105 -16.51 13.97 -8.50
CA LYS A 105 -17.55 15.02 -8.58
C LYS A 105 -18.03 15.30 -10.00
N VAL A 106 -17.26 14.89 -11.01
CA VAL A 106 -17.49 15.19 -12.44
C VAL A 106 -18.27 14.06 -13.14
N ILE A 107 -18.29 12.86 -12.55
CA ILE A 107 -18.97 11.65 -13.03
C ILE A 107 -19.99 11.21 -11.98
#